data_AF-A0A377WNF8-F1
#
_entry.id   AF-A0A377WNF8-F1
#
_cell.length_a   1.000
_cell.length_b   1.000
_cell.length_c   1.000
_cell.angle_alpha   90.00
_cell.angle_beta   90.00
_cell.angle_gamma   90.00
#
_symmetry.space_group_name_H-M   'P 1'
#
loop_
_entity.id
_entity.type
_entity.pdbx_description
1 polymer ?
#
loop_
_entity_poly.entity_id
_entity_poly.type
_entity_poly.pdbx_seq_one_letter_code
_entity_poly.pdbx_strand_id
1 'polypeptide(L)'
;MPVTFYIHNDRNTFTDNLHKDSGNPYADEVSRLYYASVGLFRRNRLFLTVCYRPFVSLEKAETQTDERQPETKGAGRCFAEMLEIKSTLDTALSRYGARPLGTFTEGNAVFSSQLAFYEYLLTHQWRKVRVTRTPAYDVMGAAALFFSAESGQINHANGTQYFRGLEVKEFSEETAHGDDGLPSLRPLRLRDHAVLYLHVTRGSEESH
;
A
#
# COMPACT_ATOMS: atom_id res chain seq x y z
N MET A 1 20.08 10.73 -3.26
CA MET A 1 18.78 10.75 -3.95
C MET A 1 17.69 10.67 -2.90
N PRO A 2 16.74 11.63 -2.80
CA PRO A 2 15.72 11.60 -1.76
C PRO A 2 14.60 10.66 -2.21
N VAL A 3 14.84 9.36 -2.02
CA VAL A 3 13.80 8.33 -2.08
C VAL A 3 13.27 8.14 -0.66
N THR A 4 11.96 8.20 -0.49
CA THR A 4 11.30 7.92 0.79
C THR A 4 10.43 6.68 0.66
N PHE A 5 10.46 5.83 1.67
CA PHE A 5 9.67 4.61 1.73
C PHE A 5 8.53 4.77 2.74
N TYR A 6 7.35 4.31 2.36
CA TYR A 6 6.19 4.21 3.24
C TYR A 6 5.70 2.77 3.27
N ILE A 7 5.33 2.29 4.46
CA ILE A 7 4.85 0.92 4.66
C ILE A 7 3.44 1.01 5.23
N HIS A 8 2.50 0.30 4.60
CA HIS A 8 1.14 0.13 5.12
C HIS A 8 0.90 -1.34 5.40
N ASN A 9 0.46 -1.64 6.62
CA ASN A 9 0.15 -2.98 7.07
C ASN A 9 -1.37 -3.12 7.22
N ASP A 10 -1.99 -3.88 6.32
CA ASP A 10 -3.40 -4.24 6.38
C ASP A 10 -3.56 -5.62 7.00
N ARG A 11 -4.10 -5.67 8.22
CA ARG A 11 -4.47 -6.92 8.89
C ARG A 11 -5.95 -7.16 8.68
N ASN A 12 -6.28 -8.13 7.82
CA ASN A 12 -7.65 -8.53 7.59
C ASN A 12 -7.86 -10.01 7.86
N THR A 13 -9.10 -10.34 8.20
CA THR A 13 -9.57 -11.71 8.25
C THR A 13 -9.81 -12.21 6.83
N PHE A 14 -9.52 -13.48 6.59
CA PHE A 14 -9.82 -14.13 5.34
C PHE A 14 -10.23 -15.58 5.62
N THR A 15 -10.93 -16.17 4.65
CA THR A 15 -11.29 -17.58 4.67
C THR A 15 -10.44 -18.27 3.63
N ASP A 16 -9.76 -19.33 4.04
CA ASP A 16 -9.02 -20.22 3.15
C ASP A 16 -9.53 -21.63 3.34
N ASN A 17 -9.48 -22.40 2.27
CA ASN A 17 -9.77 -23.81 2.33
C ASN A 17 -8.79 -24.54 1.41
N LEU A 18 -7.69 -25.05 1.99
CA LEU A 18 -6.76 -25.92 1.25
C LEU A 18 -7.24 -27.38 1.25
N HIS A 19 -8.55 -27.64 1.40
CA HIS A 19 -9.09 -28.97 1.21
C HIS A 19 -8.98 -29.36 -0.27
N LYS A 20 -8.19 -30.41 -0.53
CA LYS A 20 -8.04 -31.04 -1.85
C LYS A 20 -8.25 -32.54 -1.66
N ASP A 21 -9.00 -33.14 -2.57
CA ASP A 21 -9.25 -34.59 -2.57
C ASP A 21 -7.91 -35.32 -2.74
N SER A 22 -7.44 -35.93 -1.65
CA SER A 22 -6.16 -36.62 -1.60
C SER A 22 -6.23 -38.03 -2.19
N GLY A 23 -7.44 -38.52 -2.44
CA GLY A 23 -7.72 -39.91 -2.83
C GLY A 23 -7.70 -40.88 -1.65
N ASN A 24 -7.45 -40.40 -0.43
CA ASN A 24 -7.55 -41.17 0.81
C ASN A 24 -8.76 -40.70 1.62
N PRO A 25 -9.83 -41.52 1.73
CA PRO A 25 -11.07 -41.14 2.41
C PRO A 25 -10.89 -40.69 3.86
N TYR A 26 -9.91 -41.25 4.58
CA TYR A 26 -9.65 -40.87 5.97
C TYR A 26 -8.98 -39.48 6.05
N ALA A 27 -8.01 -39.21 5.18
CA ALA A 27 -7.33 -37.91 5.14
C ALA A 27 -8.28 -36.79 4.71
N ASP A 28 -9.17 -37.09 3.76
CA ASP A 28 -10.19 -36.17 3.29
C ASP A 28 -11.19 -35.84 4.41
N GLU A 29 -11.62 -36.83 5.20
CA GLU A 29 -12.52 -36.62 6.33
C GLU A 29 -11.88 -35.79 7.45
N VAL A 30 -10.62 -36.06 7.81
CA VAL A 30 -9.88 -35.26 8.80
C VAL A 30 -9.70 -33.82 8.31
N SER A 31 -9.34 -33.63 7.04
CA SER A 31 -9.19 -32.31 6.43
C SER A 31 -10.50 -31.52 6.45
N ARG A 32 -11.61 -32.17 6.09
CA ARG A 32 -12.95 -31.58 6.13
C ARG A 32 -13.35 -31.16 7.54
N LEU A 33 -13.16 -32.02 8.55
CA LEU A 33 -13.46 -31.71 9.95
C LEU A 33 -12.58 -30.56 10.48
N TYR A 34 -11.30 -30.53 10.10
CA TYR A 34 -10.38 -29.45 10.45
C TYR A 34 -10.89 -28.10 9.93
N TYR A 35 -11.13 -27.97 8.62
CA TYR A 35 -11.61 -26.71 8.03
C TYR A 35 -13.03 -26.32 8.47
N ALA A 36 -13.88 -27.30 8.82
CA ALA A 36 -15.18 -27.02 9.43
C ALA A 36 -15.07 -26.44 10.86
N SER A 37 -14.02 -26.80 11.60
CA SER A 37 -13.77 -26.33 12.96
C SER A 37 -12.96 -25.02 13.01
N VAL A 38 -12.15 -24.76 11.99
CA VAL A 38 -11.29 -23.57 11.93
C VAL A 38 -12.14 -22.35 11.57
N GLY A 39 -12.06 -21.31 12.41
CA GLY A 39 -12.69 -20.02 12.16
C GLY A 39 -11.99 -19.21 11.07
N LEU A 40 -12.20 -17.90 11.09
CA LEU A 40 -11.56 -16.99 10.13
C LEU A 40 -10.04 -16.92 10.37
N PHE A 41 -9.26 -17.15 9.32
CA PHE A 41 -7.83 -16.89 9.34
C PHE A 41 -7.55 -15.39 9.36
N ARG A 42 -6.37 -15.02 9.84
CA ARG A 42 -5.86 -13.64 9.76
C ARG A 42 -4.68 -13.61 8.82
N ARG A 43 -4.69 -12.67 7.88
CA ARG A 43 -3.54 -12.38 7.02
C ARG A 43 -3.07 -10.95 7.22
N ASN A 44 -1.80 -10.75 6.95
CA ASN A 44 -1.16 -9.45 6.93
C ASN A 44 -0.75 -9.16 5.48
N ARG A 45 -1.30 -8.08 4.91
CA ARG A 45 -0.93 -7.57 3.59
C ARG A 45 -0.04 -6.36 3.78
N LEU A 46 1.18 -6.46 3.29
CA LEU A 46 2.15 -5.36 3.32
C LEU A 46 2.15 -4.63 1.98
N PHE A 47 1.93 -3.33 2.04
CA PHE A 47 2.07 -2.44 0.91
C PHE A 47 3.30 -1.58 1.11
N LEU A 48 4.24 -1.69 0.17
CA LEU A 48 5.41 -0.85 0.12
C LEU A 48 5.18 0.23 -0.93
N THR A 49 5.39 1.46 -0.50
CA THR A 49 5.25 2.66 -1.31
C THR A 49 6.60 3.34 -1.40
N VAL A 50 6.98 3.71 -2.62
CA VAL A 50 8.24 4.41 -2.90
C VAL A 50 7.93 5.76 -3.50
N CYS A 51 8.36 6.81 -2.82
CA CYS A 51 8.21 8.19 -3.23
C CYS A 51 9.57 8.72 -3.68
N TYR A 52 9.71 8.93 -4.98
CA TYR A 52 10.91 9.53 -5.56
C TYR A 52 10.69 11.04 -5.71
N ARG A 53 11.54 11.83 -5.05
CA ARG A 53 11.52 13.30 -5.14
C ARG A 53 12.74 13.77 -5.93
N PRO A 54 12.60 14.07 -7.24
CA PRO A 54 13.74 14.49 -8.06
C PRO A 54 14.29 15.85 -7.67
N PHE A 55 13.43 16.78 -7.21
CA PHE A 55 13.82 18.15 -6.88
C PHE A 55 13.75 18.42 -5.38
N VAL A 56 14.92 18.65 -4.77
CA VAL A 56 15.02 19.17 -3.39
C VAL A 56 14.82 20.69 -3.41
N SER A 57 14.20 21.25 -2.36
CA SER A 57 13.78 22.65 -2.29
C SER A 57 14.91 23.69 -2.48
N LEU A 58 16.18 23.27 -2.45
CA LEU A 58 17.34 24.12 -2.69
C LEU A 58 17.60 24.38 -4.17
N GLU A 59 17.20 23.49 -5.08
CA GLU A 59 17.43 23.66 -6.53
C GLU A 59 16.43 24.63 -7.18
N LYS A 60 15.26 24.84 -6.56
CA LYS A 60 14.24 25.78 -7.08
C LYS A 60 14.69 27.24 -7.11
N ALA A 61 15.70 27.62 -6.32
CA ALA A 61 16.24 28.98 -6.32
C ALA A 61 17.16 29.26 -7.53
N GLU A 62 17.77 28.22 -8.11
CA GLU A 62 18.69 28.36 -9.25
C GLU A 62 17.97 28.18 -10.60
N THR A 63 16.87 27.42 -10.64
CA THR A 63 16.13 27.15 -11.90
C THR A 63 15.11 28.22 -12.30
N GLN A 64 14.87 29.25 -11.47
CA GLN A 64 13.96 30.35 -11.86
C GLN A 64 14.59 31.33 -12.88
N THR A 65 15.87 31.17 -13.20
CA THR A 65 16.59 32.05 -14.13
C THR A 65 16.64 31.58 -15.58
N ASP A 66 16.17 30.38 -15.90
CA ASP A 66 16.20 29.87 -17.28
C ASP A 66 14.79 29.74 -17.87
N GLU A 67 14.29 30.88 -18.37
CA GLU A 67 13.15 30.90 -19.26
C GLU A 67 13.47 30.11 -20.54
N ARG A 68 12.67 29.06 -20.80
CA ARG A 68 12.39 28.46 -22.11
C ARG A 68 13.44 27.48 -22.66
N GLN A 69 13.37 26.20 -22.24
CA GLN A 69 13.54 25.00 -23.10
C GLN A 69 13.09 23.72 -22.37
N PRO A 70 12.64 22.65 -23.08
CA PRO A 70 11.33 22.05 -22.89
C PRO A 70 11.24 21.14 -21.65
N GLU A 71 10.17 21.34 -20.90
CA GLU A 71 9.64 20.55 -19.77
C GLU A 71 9.73 19.01 -19.98
N THR A 72 9.79 18.54 -21.23
CA THR A 72 9.78 17.12 -21.62
C THR A 72 11.12 16.40 -21.43
N LYS A 73 12.28 17.07 -21.53
CA LYS A 73 13.58 16.39 -21.40
C LYS A 73 13.94 16.08 -19.94
N GLY A 74 13.62 16.98 -19.01
CA GLY A 74 13.81 16.76 -17.58
C GLY A 74 12.90 15.66 -17.04
N ALA A 75 11.61 15.67 -17.44
CA ALA A 75 10.65 14.65 -17.06
C ALA A 75 11.07 13.23 -17.51
N GLY A 76 11.64 13.10 -18.72
CA GLY A 76 12.13 11.81 -19.23
C GLY A 76 13.29 11.24 -18.39
N ARG A 77 14.23 12.08 -17.95
CA ARG A 77 15.32 11.66 -17.05
C ARG A 77 14.80 11.20 -15.69
N CYS A 78 13.94 11.98 -15.06
CA CYS A 78 13.33 11.62 -13.77
C CYS A 78 12.51 10.32 -13.88
N PHE A 79 11.83 10.11 -15.01
CA PHE A 79 11.08 8.86 -15.25
C PHE A 79 12.01 7.65 -15.43
N ALA A 80 13.13 7.80 -16.15
CA ALA A 80 14.12 6.74 -16.30
C ALA A 80 14.73 6.35 -14.95
N GLU A 81 15.13 7.32 -14.12
CA GLU A 81 15.64 7.07 -12.76
C GLU A 81 14.59 6.35 -11.90
N MET A 82 13.32 6.76 -11.98
CA MET A 82 12.24 6.10 -11.26
C MET A 82 12.06 4.63 -11.70
N LEU A 83 12.22 4.33 -13.00
CA LEU A 83 12.16 2.97 -13.53
C LEU A 83 13.35 2.12 -13.09
N GLU A 84 14.55 2.71 -12.98
CA GLU A 84 15.72 2.03 -12.41
C GLU A 84 15.48 1.65 -10.95
N ILE A 85 15.00 2.59 -10.13
CA ILE A 85 14.64 2.33 -8.74
C ILE A 85 13.60 1.21 -8.64
N LYS A 86 12.57 1.25 -9.48
CA LYS A 86 11.55 0.19 -9.55
C LYS A 86 12.18 -1.17 -9.88
N SER A 87 13.06 -1.23 -10.88
CA SER A 87 13.72 -2.48 -11.30
C SER A 87 14.59 -3.08 -10.19
N THR A 88 15.35 -2.24 -9.48
CA THR A 88 16.14 -2.66 -8.31
C THR A 88 15.24 -3.23 -7.21
N LEU A 89 14.10 -2.59 -6.95
CA LEU A 89 13.14 -3.06 -5.94
C LEU A 89 12.45 -4.36 -6.35
N ASP A 90 12.04 -4.50 -7.61
CA ASP A 90 11.45 -5.73 -8.14
C ASP A 90 12.42 -6.90 -7.97
N THR A 91 13.71 -6.67 -8.27
CA THR A 91 14.77 -7.67 -8.07
C THR A 91 14.94 -8.03 -6.60
N ALA A 92 15.03 -7.04 -5.71
CA ALA A 92 15.21 -7.26 -4.27
C ALA A 92 14.00 -7.96 -3.61
N LEU A 93 12.79 -7.70 -4.11
CA LEU A 93 11.54 -8.23 -3.56
C LEU A 93 11.05 -9.51 -4.24
N SER A 94 11.67 -9.93 -5.34
CA SER A 94 11.32 -11.14 -6.09
C SER A 94 11.22 -12.39 -5.20
N ARG A 95 12.19 -12.57 -4.28
CA ARG A 95 12.23 -13.69 -3.32
C ARG A 95 11.04 -13.75 -2.35
N TYR A 96 10.31 -12.65 -2.17
CA TYR A 96 9.19 -12.55 -1.25
C TYR A 96 7.83 -12.69 -1.94
N GLY A 97 7.79 -12.96 -3.25
CA GLY A 97 6.55 -13.04 -4.01
C GLY A 97 5.88 -11.67 -4.19
N ALA A 98 6.66 -10.59 -4.21
CA ALA A 98 6.12 -9.26 -4.40
C ALA A 98 5.50 -9.06 -5.78
N ARG A 99 4.36 -8.39 -5.80
CA ARG A 99 3.55 -8.11 -6.98
C ARG A 99 3.35 -6.60 -7.13
N PRO A 100 3.80 -5.96 -8.22
CA PRO A 100 3.48 -4.56 -8.46
C PRO A 100 1.97 -4.37 -8.55
N LEU A 101 1.45 -3.29 -7.94
CA LEU A 101 0.08 -2.87 -8.21
C LEU A 101 0.03 -2.21 -9.59
N GLY A 102 -1.08 -2.39 -10.28
CA GLY A 102 -1.24 -1.95 -11.65
C GLY A 102 -2.65 -2.20 -12.15
N THR A 103 -2.80 -2.25 -13.46
CA THR A 103 -4.08 -2.51 -14.10
C THR A 103 -4.27 -3.99 -14.39
N PHE A 104 -5.47 -4.50 -14.17
CA PHE A 104 -5.86 -5.87 -14.49
C PHE A 104 -7.21 -5.88 -15.18
N THR A 105 -7.46 -6.88 -16.01
CA THR A 105 -8.73 -7.06 -16.74
C THR A 105 -9.56 -8.13 -16.05
N GLU A 106 -10.85 -7.83 -15.88
CA GLU A 106 -11.82 -8.79 -15.36
C GLU A 106 -13.10 -8.67 -16.18
N GLY A 107 -13.40 -9.71 -16.96
CA GLY A 107 -14.45 -9.65 -17.99
C GLY A 107 -14.14 -8.59 -19.05
N ASN A 108 -15.12 -7.71 -19.32
CA ASN A 108 -15.02 -6.65 -20.32
C ASN A 108 -14.57 -5.29 -19.76
N ALA A 109 -14.01 -5.27 -18.54
CA ALA A 109 -13.62 -4.02 -17.87
C ALA A 109 -12.17 -4.07 -17.37
N VAL A 110 -11.50 -2.91 -17.45
CA VAL A 110 -10.16 -2.70 -16.90
C VAL A 110 -10.29 -2.10 -15.50
N PHE A 111 -9.68 -2.73 -14.52
CA PHE A 111 -9.62 -2.28 -13.14
C PHE A 111 -8.18 -1.92 -12.76
N SER A 112 -8.02 -1.12 -11.71
CA SER A 112 -6.71 -0.80 -11.15
C SER A 112 -6.63 -1.22 -9.70
N SER A 113 -5.66 -2.09 -9.39
CA SER A 113 -5.38 -2.51 -8.02
C SER A 113 -4.74 -1.38 -7.20
N GLN A 114 -4.06 -0.45 -7.86
CA GLN A 114 -3.54 0.78 -7.24
C GLN A 114 -4.69 1.70 -6.80
N LEU A 115 -5.67 1.95 -7.66
CA LEU A 115 -6.85 2.76 -7.28
C LEU A 115 -7.70 2.08 -6.21
N ALA A 116 -7.83 0.75 -6.28
CA ALA A 116 -8.52 -0.02 -5.24
C ALA A 116 -7.84 0.14 -3.87
N PHE A 117 -6.50 0.23 -3.84
CA PHE A 117 -5.77 0.50 -2.61
C PHE A 117 -5.99 1.92 -2.10
N TYR A 118 -6.09 2.93 -2.97
CA TYR A 118 -6.35 4.31 -2.52
C TYR A 118 -7.74 4.45 -1.94
N GLU A 119 -8.71 3.83 -2.59
CA GLU A 119 -10.06 3.76 -2.09
C GLU A 119 -10.07 3.10 -0.70
N TYR A 120 -9.28 2.04 -0.51
CA TYR A 120 -9.11 1.42 0.81
C TYR A 120 -8.45 2.37 1.82
N LEU A 121 -7.43 3.15 1.45
CA LEU A 121 -6.82 4.13 2.36
C LEU A 121 -7.78 5.24 2.77
N LEU A 122 -8.65 5.67 1.85
CA LEU A 122 -9.61 6.75 2.11
C LEU A 122 -10.85 6.27 2.86
N THR A 123 -11.37 5.10 2.48
CA THR A 123 -12.68 4.62 2.93
C THR A 123 -12.57 3.43 3.89
N HIS A 124 -11.40 2.84 4.07
CA HIS A 124 -11.21 1.60 4.84
C HIS A 124 -12.00 0.38 4.30
N GLN A 125 -12.49 0.45 3.06
CA GLN A 125 -13.18 -0.65 2.38
C GLN A 125 -12.51 -0.99 1.05
N TRP A 126 -12.34 -2.30 0.81
CA TRP A 126 -11.78 -2.80 -0.43
C TRP A 126 -12.85 -2.75 -1.54
N ARG A 127 -12.63 -1.91 -2.55
CA ARG A 127 -13.50 -1.79 -3.73
C ARG A 127 -12.66 -1.80 -5.00
N LYS A 128 -13.06 -2.62 -5.98
CA LYS A 128 -12.44 -2.61 -7.31
C LYS A 128 -12.85 -1.33 -8.03
N VAL A 129 -11.87 -0.50 -8.41
CA VAL A 129 -12.11 0.75 -9.13
C VAL A 129 -11.83 0.55 -10.61
N ARG A 130 -12.84 0.81 -11.44
CA ARG A 130 -12.72 0.72 -12.91
C ARG A 130 -11.90 1.90 -13.42
N VAL A 131 -10.95 1.62 -14.30
CA VAL A 131 -10.22 2.66 -15.02
C VAL A 131 -11.15 3.21 -16.10
N THR A 132 -11.55 4.47 -15.94
CA THR A 132 -12.40 5.18 -16.91
C THR A 132 -11.68 6.44 -17.38
N ARG A 133 -12.27 7.16 -18.34
CA ARG A 133 -11.76 8.47 -18.78
C ARG A 133 -12.03 9.59 -17.76
N THR A 134 -12.82 9.29 -16.73
CA THR A 134 -13.15 10.22 -15.65
C THR A 134 -11.96 10.35 -14.70
N PRO A 135 -11.67 11.56 -14.17
CA PRO A 135 -10.65 11.75 -13.16
C PRO A 135 -10.85 10.83 -11.95
N ALA A 136 -9.75 10.34 -11.38
CA ALA A 136 -9.81 9.37 -10.29
C ALA A 136 -10.55 9.90 -9.05
N TYR A 137 -10.44 11.21 -8.77
CA TYR A 137 -11.09 11.84 -7.61
C TYR A 137 -12.62 11.88 -7.70
N ASP A 138 -13.19 11.82 -8.90
CA ASP A 138 -14.66 11.77 -9.09
C ASP A 138 -15.21 10.35 -8.92
N VAL A 139 -14.37 9.34 -9.12
CA VAL A 139 -14.75 7.92 -9.07
C VAL A 139 -14.50 7.31 -7.68
N MET A 140 -13.53 7.86 -6.96
CA MET A 140 -13.12 7.46 -5.60
C MET A 140 -13.86 8.24 -4.52
N GLY A 141 -13.75 7.79 -3.27
CA GLY A 141 -14.34 8.48 -2.12
C GLY A 141 -15.82 8.17 -1.93
N ALA A 142 -16.23 6.91 -2.12
CA ALA A 142 -17.62 6.48 -1.91
C ALA A 142 -18.04 6.42 -0.42
N ALA A 143 -17.52 7.32 0.41
CA ALA A 143 -17.82 7.45 1.83
C ALA A 143 -17.71 8.92 2.27
N ALA A 144 -18.58 9.35 3.17
CA ALA A 144 -18.50 10.67 3.78
C ALA A 144 -17.53 10.63 4.97
N LEU A 145 -16.47 11.42 4.91
CA LEU A 145 -15.39 11.47 5.90
C LEU A 145 -15.57 12.67 6.82
N PHE A 146 -15.57 12.43 8.13
CA PHE A 146 -15.64 13.46 9.16
C PHE A 146 -14.41 13.34 10.06
N PHE A 147 -13.65 14.43 10.19
CA PHE A 147 -12.44 14.47 11.01
C PHE A 147 -12.64 15.40 12.21
N SER A 148 -12.20 14.94 13.37
CA SER A 148 -12.04 15.69 14.62
C SER A 148 -10.56 15.65 15.04
N ALA A 149 -10.19 16.36 16.10
CA ALA A 149 -8.79 16.54 16.51
C ALA A 149 -8.05 15.21 16.75
N GLU A 150 -8.71 14.23 17.36
CA GLU A 150 -8.11 12.91 17.67
C GLU A 150 -8.87 11.74 17.06
N SER A 151 -10.09 11.97 16.58
CA SER A 151 -10.99 10.92 16.09
C SER A 151 -11.57 11.30 14.74
N GLY A 152 -12.06 10.31 14.02
CA GLY A 152 -12.81 10.54 12.81
C GLY A 152 -13.85 9.45 12.58
N GLN A 153 -14.72 9.73 11.64
CA GLN A 153 -15.84 8.89 11.27
C GLN A 153 -15.90 8.76 9.76
N ILE A 154 -16.10 7.54 9.30
CA ILE A 154 -16.29 7.18 7.90
C ILE A 154 -17.71 6.66 7.77
N ASN A 155 -18.54 7.38 7.02
CA ASN A 155 -19.92 7.00 6.75
C ASN A 155 -20.01 6.38 5.37
N HIS A 156 -20.26 5.08 5.33
CA HIS A 156 -20.61 4.36 4.11
C HIS A 156 -22.12 4.22 3.99
N ALA A 157 -22.59 3.91 2.79
CA ALA A 157 -23.99 3.50 2.57
C ALA A 157 -24.39 2.29 3.44
N ASN A 158 -23.44 1.40 3.73
CA ASN A 158 -23.69 0.15 4.46
C ASN A 158 -23.37 0.22 5.96
N GLY A 159 -22.98 1.39 6.46
CA GLY A 159 -22.68 1.57 7.88
C GLY A 159 -21.62 2.61 8.18
N THR A 160 -21.46 2.89 9.46
CA THR A 160 -20.51 3.88 9.97
C THR A 160 -19.34 3.20 10.66
N GLN A 161 -18.13 3.62 10.31
CA GLN A 161 -16.90 3.22 10.99
C GLN A 161 -16.30 4.42 11.72
N TYR A 162 -15.70 4.18 12.87
CA TYR A 162 -15.02 5.19 13.66
C TYR A 162 -13.55 4.83 13.79
N PHE A 163 -12.69 5.84 13.75
CA PHE A 163 -11.25 5.66 13.96
C PHE A 163 -10.72 6.73 14.92
N ARG A 164 -9.59 6.42 15.55
CA ARG A 164 -8.87 7.35 16.43
C ARG A 164 -7.39 7.27 16.09
N GLY A 165 -6.75 8.43 15.95
CA GLY A 165 -5.30 8.50 15.87
C GLY A 165 -4.72 8.13 17.23
N LEU A 166 -3.85 7.12 17.26
CA LEU A 166 -3.06 6.81 18.45
C LEU A 166 -1.66 7.35 18.22
N GLU A 167 -1.29 8.38 18.97
CA GLU A 167 0.08 8.87 19.02
C GLU A 167 0.81 8.14 20.15
N VAL A 168 1.69 7.21 19.79
CA VAL A 168 2.58 6.57 20.76
C VAL A 168 3.81 7.47 20.86
N LYS A 169 3.89 8.29 21.92
CA LYS A 169 4.98 9.26 22.10
C LYS A 169 6.27 8.65 22.64
N GLU A 170 6.20 7.49 23.27
CA GLU A 170 7.36 6.86 23.91
C GLU A 170 7.28 5.35 23.74
N PHE A 171 8.32 4.75 23.16
CA PHE A 171 8.69 3.38 23.48
C PHE A 171 9.53 3.47 24.75
N SER A 172 9.14 2.81 25.83
CA SER A 172 10.02 2.71 27.00
C SER A 172 11.30 1.97 26.59
N GLU A 173 12.47 2.58 26.81
CA GLU A 173 13.80 2.02 26.50
C GLU A 173 14.23 0.86 27.42
N GLU A 174 13.31 0.17 28.09
CA GLU A 174 13.64 -1.03 28.87
C GLU A 174 13.36 -2.30 28.07
N THR A 175 14.21 -2.57 27.09
CA THR A 175 14.72 -3.93 26.86
C THR A 175 16.10 -3.86 26.20
N ALA A 176 17.12 -4.15 27.02
CA ALA A 176 18.52 -4.44 26.71
C ALA A 176 19.47 -3.26 26.42
N HIS A 177 20.27 -2.95 27.45
CA HIS A 177 21.54 -2.23 27.44
C HIS A 177 22.36 -2.30 26.14
N GLY A 178 22.80 -1.12 25.70
CA GLY A 178 23.89 -0.89 24.78
C GLY A 178 24.02 0.61 24.55
N ASP A 179 24.77 1.30 25.42
CA ASP A 179 25.15 2.71 25.27
C ASP A 179 25.71 2.98 23.87
N ASP A 180 25.23 4.05 23.22
CA ASP A 180 26.08 5.12 22.68
C ASP A 180 25.26 6.20 21.95
N GLY A 181 25.09 7.36 22.60
CA GLY A 181 25.33 8.68 22.00
C GLY A 181 24.28 9.39 21.11
N LEU A 182 23.25 10.00 21.74
CA LEU A 182 22.71 11.38 21.55
C LEU A 182 22.22 11.88 20.13
N PRO A 183 21.38 12.94 20.06
CA PRO A 183 20.06 12.83 19.45
C PRO A 183 19.78 13.89 18.35
N SER A 184 18.69 13.70 17.61
CA SER A 184 17.69 14.73 17.27
C SER A 184 16.87 14.22 16.10
N LEU A 185 15.56 14.48 16.07
CA LEU A 185 14.86 14.94 14.87
C LEU A 185 13.43 15.36 15.23
N ARG A 186 13.11 16.60 14.82
CA ARG A 186 11.83 17.31 14.99
C ARG A 186 10.73 16.77 14.05
N PRO A 187 9.44 17.06 14.31
CA PRO A 187 8.32 16.43 13.60
C PRO A 187 8.15 16.92 12.15
N LEU A 188 7.91 15.99 11.22
CA LEU A 188 7.72 16.27 9.80
C LEU A 188 6.24 16.59 9.48
N ARG A 189 5.99 17.79 8.93
CA ARG A 189 4.71 18.19 8.32
C ARG A 189 4.54 17.53 6.95
N LEU A 190 3.33 16.99 6.70
CA LEU A 190 2.81 16.54 5.41
C LEU A 190 2.86 17.65 4.35
N ARG A 191 3.26 17.31 3.11
CA ARG A 191 2.60 17.71 1.85
C ARG A 191 3.19 17.03 0.61
N ASP A 192 2.27 16.59 -0.23
CA ASP A 192 2.33 16.32 -1.68
C ASP A 192 3.31 15.24 -2.19
N HIS A 193 2.79 14.02 -2.39
CA HIS A 193 3.51 12.92 -3.05
C HIS A 193 2.63 12.19 -4.08
N ALA A 194 3.18 11.98 -5.28
CA ALA A 194 2.72 10.99 -6.23
C ALA A 194 3.32 9.64 -5.85
N VAL A 195 2.52 8.58 -5.93
CA VAL A 195 2.77 7.36 -5.18
C VAL A 195 2.78 6.15 -6.11
N LEU A 196 3.84 5.33 -6.08
CA LEU A 196 3.90 4.00 -6.72
C LEU A 196 3.70 2.91 -5.66
N TYR A 197 2.98 1.85 -6.03
CA TYR A 197 2.54 0.82 -5.09
C TYR A 197 3.01 -0.56 -5.53
N LEU A 198 3.72 -1.23 -4.63
CA LEU A 198 4.10 -2.63 -4.75
C LEU A 198 3.40 -3.40 -3.63
N HIS A 199 2.63 -4.42 -3.99
CA HIS A 199 1.91 -5.31 -3.09
C HIS A 199 2.73 -6.57 -2.86
N VAL A 200 3.22 -6.77 -1.65
CA VAL A 200 3.96 -8.01 -1.34
C VAL A 200 2.97 -9.08 -0.90
N THR A 201 2.67 -10.04 -1.78
CA THR A 201 1.97 -11.27 -1.39
C THR A 201 2.98 -12.31 -0.96
N ARG A 202 2.88 -12.78 0.28
CA ARG A 202 3.49 -14.07 0.65
C ARG A 202 2.75 -15.14 -0.17
N GLY A 203 3.41 -15.69 -1.17
CA GLY A 203 2.83 -16.68 -2.07
C GLY A 203 2.44 -17.95 -1.30
N SER A 204 1.17 -18.30 -1.34
CA SER A 204 0.74 -19.69 -1.51
C SER A 204 0.48 -19.86 -3.01
N GLU A 205 1.45 -20.46 -3.69
CA GLU A 205 1.27 -20.95 -5.05
C GLU A 205 0.34 -22.17 -4.99
N GLU A 206 -0.83 -22.08 -5.60
CA GLU A 206 -1.49 -23.26 -6.17
C GLU A 206 -1.70 -23.01 -7.66
N SER A 207 -0.90 -23.73 -8.45
CA SER A 207 -1.11 -23.97 -9.87
C SER A 207 -1.60 -25.40 -10.05
N HIS A 208 -2.77 -25.52 -10.69
CA HIS A 208 -3.46 -26.72 -11.17
C HIS A 208 -4.22 -27.62 -10.18
#